data_AF-A0A1D8AEW2-F1
#
_entry.id   AF-A0A1D8AEW2-F1
#
_cell.length_a   1.000
_cell.length_b   1.000
_cell.length_c   1.000
_cell.angle_alpha   90.00
_cell.angle_beta   90.00
_cell.angle_gamma   90.00
#
_symmetry.space_group_name_H-M   'P 1'
#
loop_
_entity.id
_entity.type
_entity.pdbx_description
1 polymer ?
#
loop_
_entity_poly.entity_id
_entity_poly.type
_entity_poly.pdbx_seq_one_letter_code
_entity_poly.pdbx_strand_id
1 'polypeptide(L)'
;MSITPVPDRSAHTVNTIVDLEQGAAAGAVAGFAAAAVMNGFQSLVTPLFRPQSGDGPAATEQAAERVALVLSGRGLAEGDRRAAGTAVHYLVGTATGALYGAWAERRPGVTRWQGLGFGLVCATLIDQIAVPLAGLARPPWRYTLRTHLYGYASHLVFGLVTEQVRKLLRDRIARRRPAATAGQAIGRQAPDDRAMAIDDVCVPLLLGLAGGQRTFTPPAAITIAAASSGLGLEGTPLALLNSRWTGLLFGAAAAGEYVMDKQPGIPARIAPAGLAGRAVGGALSGAAAARPGKAWLAAGVGAAGAIAGAYVSYRVRMTLARALGRDRPVAFAEDALAMVGTALVATYASARQKQREQADTLVRHGGTAAA
;
A
#
# COMPACT_ATOMS: atom_id res chain seq x y z
N MET A 1 46.33 1.59 39.83
CA MET A 1 44.87 1.71 39.72
C MET A 1 44.51 1.48 38.25
N SER A 2 44.15 0.25 37.89
CA SER A 2 43.96 -0.17 36.50
C SER A 2 42.50 0.08 36.11
N ILE A 3 42.26 1.00 35.19
CA ILE A 3 40.92 1.32 34.70
C ILE A 3 40.55 0.23 33.69
N THR A 4 39.72 -0.73 34.11
CA THR A 4 39.09 -1.67 33.19
C THR A 4 38.18 -0.90 32.24
N PRO A 5 38.28 -1.08 30.91
CA PRO A 5 37.34 -0.44 29.99
C PRO A 5 35.97 -1.05 30.19
N VAL A 6 34.98 -0.20 30.48
CA VAL A 6 33.56 -0.56 30.46
C VAL A 6 33.25 -1.04 29.03
N PRO A 7 32.65 -2.23 28.84
CA PRO A 7 32.26 -2.68 27.51
C PRO A 7 31.16 -1.75 26.99
N ASP A 8 31.49 -1.00 25.94
CA ASP A 8 30.56 -0.15 25.20
C ASP A 8 29.41 -1.02 24.67
N ARG A 9 28.23 -0.88 25.29
CA ARG A 9 26.98 -1.46 24.80
C ARG A 9 26.38 -0.56 23.71
N SER A 10 27.17 -0.13 22.74
CA SER A 10 26.68 0.40 21.46
C SER A 10 26.14 -0.75 20.60
N ALA A 11 25.17 -1.47 21.15
CA ALA A 11 24.42 -2.49 20.43
C ALA A 11 23.66 -1.79 19.30
N HIS A 12 24.13 -1.99 18.07
CA HIS A 12 23.41 -1.88 16.81
C HIS A 12 22.00 -1.27 16.93
N THR A 13 21.90 0.05 16.90
CA THR A 13 20.62 0.74 16.69
C THR A 13 20.23 0.58 15.21
N VAL A 14 20.03 -0.66 14.77
CA VAL A 14 19.39 -0.94 13.48
C VAL A 14 18.02 -0.30 13.57
N ASN A 15 17.71 0.55 12.59
CA ASN A 15 16.60 1.49 12.62
C ASN A 15 15.27 0.71 12.54
N THR A 16 14.79 0.22 13.69
CA THR A 16 13.74 -0.82 13.81
C THR A 16 12.44 -0.42 13.10
N ILE A 17 12.14 0.88 13.06
CA ILE A 17 10.99 1.44 12.34
C ILE A 17 11.20 1.31 10.83
N VAL A 18 12.35 1.74 10.31
CA VAL A 18 12.67 1.63 8.88
C VAL A 18 12.66 0.19 8.41
N ASP A 19 13.17 -0.74 9.24
CA ASP A 19 13.11 -2.16 8.90
C ASP A 19 11.68 -2.67 8.94
N LEU A 20 10.86 -2.30 9.94
CA LEU A 20 9.44 -2.67 10.01
C LEU A 20 8.67 -2.19 8.76
N GLU A 21 8.88 -0.95 8.33
CA GLU A 21 8.17 -0.41 7.18
C GLU A 21 8.66 -1.03 5.86
N GLN A 22 9.97 -1.27 5.71
CA GLN A 22 10.52 -1.99 4.56
C GLN A 22 10.05 -3.44 4.51
N GLY A 23 9.92 -4.08 5.67
CA GLY A 23 9.33 -5.40 5.86
C GLY A 23 7.88 -5.41 5.41
N ALA A 24 7.07 -4.45 5.89
CA ALA A 24 5.67 -4.32 5.53
C ALA A 24 5.47 -4.14 4.01
N ALA A 25 6.27 -3.30 3.38
CA ALA A 25 6.17 -3.06 1.94
C ALA A 25 6.61 -4.28 1.11
N ALA A 26 7.73 -4.91 1.46
CA ALA A 26 8.17 -6.15 0.83
C ALA A 26 7.11 -7.25 1.01
N GLY A 27 6.49 -7.30 2.19
CA GLY A 27 5.38 -8.18 2.52
C GLY A 27 4.12 -7.90 1.70
N ALA A 28 3.75 -6.65 1.47
CA ALA A 28 2.59 -6.27 0.66
C ALA A 28 2.72 -6.76 -0.78
N VAL A 29 3.87 -6.48 -1.40
CA VAL A 29 4.19 -6.95 -2.77
C VAL A 29 4.22 -8.48 -2.81
N ALA A 30 4.81 -9.11 -1.81
CA ALA A 30 4.90 -10.55 -1.72
C ALA A 30 3.54 -11.23 -1.53
N GLY A 31 2.65 -10.66 -0.70
CA GLY A 31 1.29 -11.15 -0.47
C GLY A 31 0.40 -11.01 -1.71
N PHE A 32 0.55 -9.93 -2.47
CA PHE A 32 -0.11 -9.79 -3.77
C PHE A 32 0.35 -10.88 -4.76
N ALA A 33 1.66 -11.06 -4.91
CA ALA A 33 2.23 -12.07 -5.80
C ALA A 33 1.83 -13.49 -5.36
N ALA A 34 1.84 -13.76 -4.06
CA ALA A 34 1.45 -15.03 -3.49
C ALA A 34 -0.02 -15.37 -3.73
N ALA A 35 -0.93 -14.39 -3.63
CA ALA A 35 -2.33 -14.58 -3.96
C ALA A 35 -2.51 -14.97 -5.44
N ALA A 36 -1.72 -14.38 -6.36
CA ALA A 36 -1.78 -14.72 -7.77
C ALA A 36 -1.28 -16.15 -8.03
N VAL A 37 -0.16 -16.53 -7.42
CA VAL A 37 0.40 -17.89 -7.53
C VAL A 37 -0.55 -18.93 -6.93
N MET A 38 -1.18 -18.62 -5.79
CA MET A 38 -2.17 -19.50 -5.16
C MET A 38 -3.37 -19.74 -6.08
N ASN A 39 -3.87 -18.70 -6.78
CA ASN A 39 -4.95 -18.84 -7.75
C ASN A 39 -4.58 -19.82 -8.89
N GLY A 40 -3.35 -19.72 -9.39
CA GLY A 40 -2.81 -20.66 -10.38
C GLY A 40 -2.72 -22.08 -9.83
N PHE A 41 -2.18 -22.25 -8.63
CA PHE A 41 -2.10 -23.55 -7.95
C PHE A 41 -3.49 -24.18 -7.78
N GLN A 42 -4.46 -23.42 -7.28
CA GLN A 42 -5.85 -23.84 -7.11
C GLN A 42 -6.45 -24.32 -8.43
N SER A 43 -6.21 -23.61 -9.52
CA SER A 43 -6.68 -24.01 -10.86
C SER A 43 -6.11 -25.37 -11.29
N LEU A 44 -4.86 -25.65 -10.95
CA LEU A 44 -4.19 -26.93 -11.27
C LEU A 44 -4.69 -28.09 -10.41
N VAL A 45 -4.91 -27.87 -9.12
CA VAL A 45 -5.25 -28.95 -8.17
C VAL A 45 -6.76 -29.15 -7.97
N THR A 46 -7.60 -28.23 -8.46
CA THR A 46 -9.07 -28.37 -8.39
C THR A 46 -9.59 -29.68 -8.98
N PRO A 47 -9.16 -30.16 -10.16
CA PRO A 47 -9.64 -31.43 -10.72
C PRO A 47 -9.31 -32.66 -9.85
N LEU A 48 -8.19 -32.58 -9.12
CA LEU A 48 -7.70 -33.65 -8.22
C LEU A 48 -8.45 -33.64 -6.89
N PHE A 49 -8.54 -32.47 -6.26
CA PHE A 49 -9.14 -32.33 -4.94
C PHE A 49 -10.65 -32.15 -4.96
N ARG A 50 -11.28 -31.82 -6.09
CA ARG A 50 -12.75 -31.64 -6.23
C ARG A 50 -13.39 -31.04 -4.96
N PRO A 51 -12.92 -29.88 -4.50
CA PRO A 51 -13.36 -29.31 -3.23
C PRO A 51 -14.87 -29.07 -3.27
N GLN A 52 -15.53 -29.22 -2.14
CA GLN A 52 -16.97 -29.03 -2.04
C GLN A 52 -17.30 -27.54 -2.25
N SER A 53 -17.99 -27.23 -3.35
CA SER A 53 -18.58 -25.92 -3.57
C SER A 53 -19.70 -25.68 -2.54
N GLY A 54 -19.77 -24.49 -1.96
CA GLY A 54 -20.95 -24.10 -1.16
C GLY A 54 -22.20 -23.96 -2.04
N ASP A 55 -23.39 -23.89 -1.44
CA ASP A 55 -24.67 -23.65 -2.17
C ASP A 55 -24.75 -22.23 -2.79
N GLY A 56 -23.64 -21.49 -2.84
CA GLY A 56 -23.62 -20.08 -3.23
C GLY A 56 -22.24 -19.60 -3.69
N PRO A 57 -22.15 -18.30 -4.03
CA PRO A 57 -20.94 -17.67 -4.53
C PRO A 57 -19.74 -17.84 -3.59
N ALA A 58 -18.52 -17.70 -4.10
CA ALA A 58 -17.32 -17.78 -3.27
C ALA A 58 -17.35 -16.76 -2.12
N ALA A 59 -16.72 -17.07 -1.00
CA ALA A 59 -16.73 -16.20 0.18
C ALA A 59 -16.23 -14.77 -0.11
N THR A 60 -15.27 -14.62 -1.02
CA THR A 60 -14.76 -13.32 -1.46
C THR A 60 -15.76 -12.56 -2.33
N GLU A 61 -16.58 -13.25 -3.13
CA GLU A 61 -17.68 -12.64 -3.88
C GLU A 61 -18.81 -12.20 -2.95
N GLN A 62 -19.14 -13.01 -1.94
CA GLN A 62 -20.09 -12.63 -0.89
C GLN A 62 -19.57 -11.45 -0.06
N ALA A 63 -18.26 -11.40 0.23
CA ALA A 63 -17.64 -10.26 0.89
C ALA A 63 -17.75 -9.00 0.04
N ALA A 64 -17.44 -9.11 -1.26
CA ALA A 64 -17.60 -8.02 -2.21
C ALA A 64 -19.07 -7.55 -2.32
N GLU A 65 -20.02 -8.49 -2.36
CA GLU A 65 -21.46 -8.21 -2.38
C GLU A 65 -21.90 -7.45 -1.13
N ARG A 66 -21.44 -7.88 0.06
CA ARG A 66 -21.78 -7.18 1.32
C ARG A 66 -21.18 -5.79 1.40
N VAL A 67 -19.92 -5.64 0.99
CA VAL A 67 -19.30 -4.32 0.90
C VAL A 67 -20.08 -3.44 -0.09
N ALA A 68 -20.50 -3.99 -1.23
CA ALA A 68 -21.36 -3.27 -2.17
C ALA A 68 -22.72 -2.91 -1.55
N LEU A 69 -23.38 -3.81 -0.84
CA LEU A 69 -24.66 -3.53 -0.19
C LEU A 69 -24.53 -2.45 0.90
N VAL A 70 -23.53 -2.56 1.78
CA VAL A 70 -23.30 -1.59 2.85
C VAL A 70 -23.00 -0.21 2.27
N LEU A 71 -22.15 -0.15 1.25
CA LEU A 71 -21.77 1.13 0.68
C LEU A 71 -22.89 1.70 -0.21
N SER A 72 -23.60 0.89 -1.02
CA SER A 72 -24.55 1.36 -2.07
C SER A 72 -26.03 1.22 -1.76
N GLY A 73 -26.39 0.40 -0.79
CA GLY A 73 -27.75 -0.13 -0.68
C GLY A 73 -28.16 -1.01 -1.88
N ARG A 74 -27.22 -1.42 -2.75
CA ARG A 74 -27.48 -2.28 -3.93
C ARG A 74 -26.39 -3.33 -4.06
N GLY A 75 -26.78 -4.54 -4.49
CA GLY A 75 -25.89 -5.67 -4.76
C GLY A 75 -25.07 -5.50 -6.04
N LEU A 76 -24.07 -6.35 -6.24
CA LEU A 76 -23.26 -6.35 -7.47
C LEU A 76 -24.05 -6.99 -8.62
N ALA A 77 -23.81 -6.51 -9.84
CA ALA A 77 -24.29 -7.19 -11.03
C ALA A 77 -23.64 -8.58 -11.14
N GLU A 78 -24.37 -9.55 -11.66
CA GLU A 78 -23.94 -10.95 -11.68
C GLU A 78 -22.64 -11.18 -12.47
N GLY A 79 -22.45 -10.42 -13.56
CA GLY A 79 -21.21 -10.43 -14.35
C GLY A 79 -19.98 -9.86 -13.62
N ASP A 80 -20.18 -9.00 -12.62
CA ASP A 80 -19.10 -8.32 -11.89
C ASP A 80 -18.69 -9.03 -10.61
N ARG A 81 -19.52 -9.93 -10.07
CA ARG A 81 -19.28 -10.61 -8.79
C ARG A 81 -17.94 -11.32 -8.74
N ARG A 82 -17.60 -12.09 -9.77
CA ARG A 82 -16.34 -12.85 -9.83
C ARG A 82 -15.10 -11.95 -9.85
N ALA A 83 -15.16 -10.86 -10.60
CA ALA A 83 -14.08 -9.88 -10.65
C ALA A 83 -13.91 -9.18 -9.29
N ALA A 84 -15.03 -8.79 -8.67
CA ALA A 84 -15.03 -8.15 -7.35
C ALA A 84 -14.52 -9.08 -6.25
N GLY A 85 -14.91 -10.37 -6.27
CA GLY A 85 -14.37 -11.38 -5.36
C GLY A 85 -12.87 -11.62 -5.55
N THR A 86 -12.39 -11.61 -6.79
CA THR A 86 -10.95 -11.69 -7.09
C THR A 86 -10.19 -10.47 -6.54
N ALA A 87 -10.78 -9.28 -6.61
CA ALA A 87 -10.19 -8.07 -6.04
C ALA A 87 -10.10 -8.11 -4.52
N VAL A 88 -11.17 -8.55 -3.83
CA VAL A 88 -11.16 -8.78 -2.38
C VAL A 88 -10.05 -9.77 -2.01
N HIS A 89 -9.88 -10.83 -2.80
CA HIS A 89 -8.85 -11.83 -2.57
C HIS A 89 -7.44 -11.23 -2.61
N TYR A 90 -7.11 -10.45 -3.66
CA TYR A 90 -5.81 -9.77 -3.76
C TYR A 90 -5.60 -8.72 -2.67
N LEU A 91 -6.65 -8.00 -2.27
CA LEU A 91 -6.58 -7.00 -1.21
C LEU A 91 -6.26 -7.65 0.14
N VAL A 92 -6.96 -8.74 0.48
CA VAL A 92 -6.69 -9.51 1.70
C VAL A 92 -5.28 -10.10 1.66
N GLY A 93 -4.84 -10.63 0.52
CA GLY A 93 -3.47 -11.14 0.34
C GLY A 93 -2.40 -10.06 0.53
N THR A 94 -2.61 -8.87 -0.05
CA THR A 94 -1.69 -7.72 0.10
C THR A 94 -1.62 -7.24 1.54
N ALA A 95 -2.77 -7.09 2.21
CA ALA A 95 -2.84 -6.65 3.59
C ALA A 95 -2.21 -7.65 4.57
N THR A 96 -2.52 -8.93 4.42
CA THR A 96 -1.95 -9.99 5.27
C THR A 96 -0.46 -10.17 5.01
N GLY A 97 -0.01 -10.08 3.77
CA GLY A 97 1.42 -10.04 3.41
C GLY A 97 2.14 -8.86 4.05
N ALA A 98 1.54 -7.67 4.07
CA ALA A 98 2.12 -6.49 4.72
C ALA A 98 2.29 -6.69 6.23
N LEU A 99 1.28 -7.25 6.90
CA LEU A 99 1.36 -7.60 8.32
C LEU A 99 2.46 -8.63 8.60
N TYR A 100 2.52 -9.68 7.79
CA TYR A 100 3.57 -10.71 7.90
C TYR A 100 4.96 -10.10 7.70
N GLY A 101 5.13 -9.25 6.68
CA GLY A 101 6.40 -8.60 6.39
C GLY A 101 6.86 -7.67 7.50
N ALA A 102 5.96 -6.91 8.12
CA ALA A 102 6.25 -6.11 9.31
C ALA A 102 6.68 -7.00 10.48
N TRP A 103 5.97 -8.10 10.72
CA TRP A 103 6.24 -8.99 11.84
C TRP A 103 7.56 -9.76 11.67
N ALA A 104 7.90 -10.16 10.44
CA ALA A 104 9.15 -10.85 10.11
C ALA A 104 10.40 -10.09 10.56
N GLU A 105 10.35 -8.75 10.53
CA GLU A 105 11.46 -7.88 10.96
C GLU A 105 11.56 -7.77 12.48
N ARG A 106 10.42 -7.87 13.18
CA ARG A 106 10.35 -7.77 14.65
C ARG A 106 10.71 -9.08 15.34
N ARG A 107 10.38 -10.22 14.72
CA ARG A 107 10.64 -11.56 15.27
C ARG A 107 11.15 -12.48 14.17
N PRO A 108 12.48 -12.67 14.04
CA PRO A 108 13.05 -13.57 13.04
C PRO A 108 12.51 -15.01 13.11
N GLY A 109 12.00 -15.44 14.28
CA GLY A 109 11.34 -16.74 14.43
C GLY A 109 10.08 -16.92 13.57
N VAL A 110 9.43 -15.85 13.12
CA VAL A 110 8.24 -15.88 12.25
C VAL A 110 8.57 -16.45 10.87
N THR A 111 9.79 -16.23 10.37
CA THR A 111 10.23 -16.70 9.05
C THR A 111 10.89 -18.08 9.08
N ARG A 112 11.04 -18.68 10.27
CA ARG A 112 11.77 -19.95 10.50
C ARG A 112 11.30 -21.09 9.61
N TRP A 113 10.00 -21.12 9.31
CA TRP A 113 9.36 -22.15 8.50
C TRP A 113 9.15 -21.73 7.04
N GLN A 114 9.96 -20.78 6.55
CA GLN A 114 9.91 -20.28 5.16
C GLN A 114 8.49 -19.83 4.75
N GLY A 115 7.73 -19.24 5.68
CA GLY A 115 6.36 -18.78 5.43
C GLY A 115 5.28 -19.88 5.52
N LEU A 116 5.63 -21.16 5.65
CA LEU A 116 4.64 -22.24 5.78
C LEU A 116 3.76 -22.08 7.02
N GLY A 117 4.37 -21.71 8.16
CA GLY A 117 3.63 -21.42 9.39
C GLY A 117 2.65 -20.25 9.23
N PHE A 118 3.05 -19.22 8.48
CA PHE A 118 2.17 -18.10 8.15
C PHE A 118 1.00 -18.55 7.26
N GLY A 119 1.25 -19.40 6.28
CA GLY A 119 0.21 -20.04 5.47
C GLY A 119 -0.82 -20.79 6.33
N LEU A 120 -0.36 -21.65 7.25
CA LEU A 120 -1.25 -22.39 8.17
C LEU A 120 -2.08 -21.46 9.05
N VAL A 121 -1.47 -20.38 9.55
CA VAL A 121 -2.15 -19.36 10.36
C VAL A 121 -3.22 -18.66 9.53
N CYS A 122 -2.92 -18.24 8.28
CA CYS A 122 -3.91 -17.63 7.39
C CYS A 122 -5.07 -18.58 7.10
N ALA A 123 -4.80 -19.84 6.74
CA ALA A 123 -5.85 -20.84 6.50
C ALA A 123 -6.76 -21.00 7.73
N THR A 124 -6.16 -21.09 8.92
CA THR A 124 -6.93 -21.30 10.16
C THR A 124 -7.72 -20.05 10.54
N LEU A 125 -7.07 -18.89 10.60
CA LEU A 125 -7.70 -17.66 11.09
C LEU A 125 -8.70 -17.08 10.08
N ILE A 126 -8.39 -17.16 8.78
CA ILE A 126 -9.24 -16.58 7.75
C ILE A 126 -10.33 -17.58 7.36
N ASP A 127 -9.96 -18.76 6.86
CA ASP A 127 -10.93 -19.68 6.26
C ASP A 127 -11.76 -20.46 7.29
N GLN A 128 -11.15 -20.86 8.42
CA GLN A 128 -11.85 -21.67 9.42
C GLN A 128 -12.59 -20.82 10.47
N ILE A 129 -12.21 -19.55 10.64
CA ILE A 129 -12.72 -18.69 11.71
C ILE A 129 -13.36 -17.41 11.15
N ALA A 130 -12.59 -16.50 10.57
CA ALA A 130 -13.09 -15.17 10.21
C ALA A 130 -14.20 -15.21 9.16
N VAL A 131 -14.03 -16.01 8.10
CA VAL A 131 -15.00 -16.12 7.01
C VAL A 131 -16.30 -16.80 7.50
N PRO A 132 -16.28 -17.92 8.24
CA PRO A 132 -17.49 -18.50 8.84
C PRO A 132 -18.16 -17.61 9.89
N LEU A 133 -17.40 -16.96 10.77
CA LEU A 133 -17.97 -16.05 11.79
C LEU A 133 -18.60 -14.81 11.16
N ALA A 134 -18.02 -14.31 10.07
CA ALA A 134 -18.65 -13.27 9.26
C ALA A 134 -19.92 -13.79 8.57
N GLY A 135 -20.18 -15.10 8.52
CA GLY A 135 -21.31 -15.69 7.80
C GLY A 135 -21.13 -15.70 6.28
N LEU A 136 -19.89 -15.67 5.80
CA LEU A 136 -19.54 -15.69 4.36
C LEU A 136 -19.24 -17.11 3.85
N ALA A 137 -19.13 -18.09 4.75
CA ALA A 137 -18.99 -19.51 4.45
C ALA A 137 -19.73 -20.34 5.49
N ARG A 138 -19.90 -21.65 5.21
CA ARG A 138 -20.45 -22.57 6.19
C ARG A 138 -19.46 -22.77 7.35
N PRO A 139 -19.92 -23.26 8.51
CA PRO A 139 -19.01 -23.68 9.55
C PRO A 139 -18.05 -24.79 9.08
N PRO A 140 -16.80 -24.83 9.58
CA PRO A 140 -15.75 -25.71 9.06
C PRO A 140 -16.10 -27.20 9.15
N TRP A 141 -16.92 -27.63 10.11
CA TRP A 141 -17.38 -29.02 10.25
C TRP A 141 -18.38 -29.48 9.17
N ARG A 142 -18.85 -28.59 8.29
CA ARG A 142 -19.76 -28.94 7.17
C ARG A 142 -19.04 -29.20 5.84
N TYR A 143 -17.73 -29.07 5.80
CA TYR A 143 -16.90 -29.33 4.61
C TYR A 143 -16.19 -30.68 4.73
N THR A 144 -15.94 -31.33 3.59
CA THR A 144 -15.16 -32.58 3.54
C THR A 144 -13.71 -32.36 3.94
N LEU A 145 -13.05 -33.41 4.46
CA LEU A 145 -11.60 -33.39 4.74
C LEU A 145 -10.78 -32.98 3.52
N ARG A 146 -11.20 -33.40 2.32
CA ARG A 146 -10.54 -33.05 1.07
C ARG A 146 -10.58 -31.53 0.78
N THR A 147 -11.68 -30.87 1.14
CA THR A 147 -11.82 -29.41 1.02
C THR A 147 -10.89 -28.68 1.98
N HIS A 148 -10.78 -29.16 3.22
CA HIS A 148 -9.82 -28.63 4.19
C HIS A 148 -8.39 -28.80 3.67
N LEU A 149 -8.00 -30.01 3.24
CA LEU A 149 -6.66 -30.26 2.70
C LEU A 149 -6.35 -29.36 1.49
N TYR A 150 -7.32 -29.16 0.60
CA TYR A 150 -7.19 -28.23 -0.52
C TYR A 150 -6.96 -26.78 -0.06
N GLY A 151 -7.73 -26.29 0.92
CA GLY A 151 -7.60 -24.94 1.48
C GLY A 151 -6.26 -24.71 2.17
N TYR A 152 -5.84 -25.66 3.02
CA TYR A 152 -4.54 -25.62 3.70
C TYR A 152 -3.37 -25.73 2.71
N ALA A 153 -3.44 -26.62 1.71
CA ALA A 153 -2.39 -26.73 0.68
C ALA A 153 -2.22 -25.42 -0.12
N SER A 154 -3.34 -24.79 -0.49
CA SER A 154 -3.33 -23.50 -1.18
C SER A 154 -2.65 -22.42 -0.34
N HIS A 155 -2.98 -22.36 0.95
CA HIS A 155 -2.40 -21.37 1.86
C HIS A 155 -0.94 -21.66 2.23
N LEU A 156 -0.50 -22.91 2.23
CA LEU A 156 0.92 -23.26 2.35
C LEU A 156 1.72 -22.71 1.17
N VAL A 157 1.19 -22.82 -0.06
CA VAL A 157 1.77 -22.20 -1.26
C VAL A 157 1.81 -20.68 -1.11
N PHE A 158 0.70 -20.06 -0.68
CA PHE A 158 0.66 -18.62 -0.41
C PHE A 158 1.73 -18.17 0.60
N GLY A 159 1.84 -18.87 1.73
CA GLY A 159 2.82 -18.56 2.77
C GLY A 159 4.26 -18.69 2.28
N LEU A 160 4.58 -19.79 1.58
CA LEU A 160 5.88 -20.03 0.98
C LEU A 160 6.25 -18.91 0.00
N VAL A 161 5.38 -18.60 -0.96
CA VAL A 161 5.65 -17.56 -1.97
C VAL A 161 5.79 -16.19 -1.30
N THR A 162 4.97 -15.88 -0.31
CA THR A 162 5.06 -14.61 0.45
C THR A 162 6.44 -14.47 1.08
N GLU A 163 6.94 -15.50 1.77
CA GLU A 163 8.26 -15.40 2.41
C GLU A 163 9.40 -15.33 1.39
N GLN A 164 9.35 -16.13 0.33
CA GLN A 164 10.41 -16.15 -0.67
C GLN A 164 10.52 -14.82 -1.44
N VAL A 165 9.38 -14.24 -1.83
CA VAL A 165 9.35 -12.94 -2.50
C VAL A 165 9.77 -11.82 -1.53
N ARG A 166 9.27 -11.83 -0.29
CA ARG A 166 9.66 -10.85 0.74
C ARG A 166 11.17 -10.90 0.99
N LYS A 167 11.74 -12.09 1.20
CA LYS A 167 13.17 -12.30 1.42
C LYS A 167 13.99 -11.80 0.22
N LEU A 168 13.60 -12.15 -1.01
CA LEU A 168 14.27 -11.67 -2.21
C LEU A 168 14.28 -10.13 -2.29
N LEU A 169 13.15 -9.48 -1.99
CA LEU A 169 13.03 -8.02 -1.96
C LEU A 169 13.90 -7.41 -0.87
N ARG A 170 13.88 -7.96 0.36
CA ARG A 170 14.69 -7.48 1.48
C ARG A 170 16.18 -7.62 1.21
N ASP A 171 16.62 -8.75 0.67
CA ASP A 171 18.01 -8.98 0.32
C ASP A 171 18.49 -8.00 -0.76
N ARG A 172 17.62 -7.67 -1.74
CA ARG A 172 17.93 -6.65 -2.77
C ARG A 172 18.02 -5.24 -2.18
N ILE A 173 17.15 -4.89 -1.23
CA ILE A 173 17.18 -3.59 -0.55
C ILE A 173 18.43 -3.48 0.34
N ALA A 174 18.77 -4.54 1.09
CA ALA A 174 19.94 -4.58 1.95
C ALA A 174 21.25 -4.45 1.15
N ARG A 175 21.37 -5.16 0.02
CA ARG A 175 22.54 -5.06 -0.88
C ARG A 175 22.75 -3.68 -1.51
N ARG A 176 21.73 -2.82 -1.53
CA ARG A 176 21.81 -1.46 -2.07
C ARG A 176 22.21 -0.41 -1.02
N ARG A 177 22.42 -0.78 0.26
CA ARG A 177 22.96 0.13 1.28
C ARG A 177 24.49 0.25 1.08
N PRO A 178 25.04 1.40 0.62
CA PRO A 178 26.49 1.61 0.65
C PRO A 178 26.99 1.66 2.10
N ALA A 179 28.19 1.13 2.34
CA ALA A 179 28.83 0.97 3.66
C ALA A 179 29.20 2.30 4.39
N ALA A 180 28.69 3.45 3.92
CA ALA A 180 29.10 4.78 4.37
C ALA A 180 28.48 5.23 5.73
N THR A 181 27.63 4.43 6.37
CA THR A 181 26.88 4.87 7.57
C THR A 181 27.52 4.43 8.90
N ALA A 182 28.74 3.86 8.88
CA ALA A 182 29.42 3.39 10.09
C ALA A 182 30.22 4.49 10.83
N GLY A 183 30.37 5.69 10.26
CA GLY A 183 31.31 6.71 10.75
C GLY A 183 30.71 7.95 11.44
N GLN A 184 29.39 8.05 11.67
CA GLN A 184 28.79 9.35 12.03
C GLN A 184 27.69 9.32 13.10
N ALA A 185 27.79 8.40 14.06
CA ALA A 185 26.86 8.33 15.19
C ALA A 185 27.56 8.57 16.54
N ILE A 186 28.20 9.73 16.70
CA ILE A 186 28.50 10.30 18.02
C ILE A 186 27.80 11.66 18.08
N GLY A 187 26.71 11.72 18.87
CA GLY A 187 26.15 12.95 19.42
C GLY A 187 25.23 13.79 18.52
N ARG A 188 23.92 13.50 18.54
CA ARG A 188 22.85 14.54 18.50
C ARG A 188 21.47 13.91 18.72
N GLN A 189 20.86 14.17 19.87
CA GLN A 189 19.41 13.99 20.05
C GLN A 189 18.72 15.18 19.37
N ALA A 190 18.28 14.99 18.12
CA ALA A 190 17.33 15.90 17.47
C ALA A 190 15.93 15.69 18.09
N PRO A 191 15.04 16.71 18.07
CA PRO A 191 13.72 16.65 18.68
C PRO A 191 12.87 15.53 18.06
N ASP A 192 11.82 15.12 18.75
CA ASP A 192 11.00 13.91 18.60
C ASP A 192 10.40 13.60 17.19
N ASP A 193 11.23 13.40 16.17
CA ASP A 193 10.85 13.03 14.80
C ASP A 193 10.21 11.62 14.70
N ARG A 194 10.25 10.88 15.80
CA ARG A 194 9.76 9.50 15.94
C ARG A 194 8.26 9.44 16.19
N ALA A 195 7.68 10.45 16.87
CA ALA A 195 6.24 10.52 17.11
C ALA A 195 5.48 10.63 15.77
N MET A 196 4.40 9.85 15.63
CA MET A 196 3.49 9.97 14.49
C MET A 196 2.79 11.34 14.55
N ALA A 197 3.03 12.16 13.54
CA ALA A 197 2.28 13.38 13.34
C ALA A 197 1.03 13.06 12.52
N ILE A 198 -0.06 13.79 12.75
CA ILE A 198 -1.31 13.67 11.98
C ILE A 198 -1.02 13.72 10.47
N ASP A 199 -0.15 14.63 10.05
CA ASP A 199 0.28 14.80 8.67
C ASP A 199 1.00 13.58 8.05
N ASP A 200 1.63 12.70 8.84
CA ASP A 200 2.25 11.47 8.33
C ASP A 200 1.20 10.49 7.80
N VAL A 201 -0.06 10.70 8.17
CA VAL A 201 -1.21 9.92 7.73
C VAL A 201 -2.08 10.76 6.79
N CYS A 202 -2.39 12.01 7.14
CA CYS A 202 -3.31 12.85 6.38
C CYS A 202 -2.78 13.20 4.98
N VAL A 203 -1.51 13.58 4.84
CA VAL A 203 -0.94 13.94 3.53
C VAL A 203 -0.94 12.76 2.56
N PRO A 204 -0.37 11.59 2.90
CA PRO A 204 -0.42 10.42 2.02
C PRO A 204 -1.85 9.93 1.79
N LEU A 205 -2.73 9.99 2.80
CA LEU A 205 -4.13 9.59 2.64
C LEU A 205 -4.86 10.47 1.63
N LEU A 206 -4.71 11.79 1.72
CA LEU A 206 -5.35 12.75 0.81
C LEU A 206 -4.82 12.62 -0.63
N LEU A 207 -3.50 12.46 -0.80
CA LEU A 207 -2.90 12.16 -2.11
C LEU A 207 -3.39 10.82 -2.65
N GLY A 208 -3.51 9.82 -1.78
CA GLY A 208 -4.12 8.53 -2.09
C GLY A 208 -5.55 8.72 -2.57
N LEU A 209 -6.43 9.32 -1.78
CA LEU A 209 -7.84 9.55 -2.11
C LEU A 209 -8.01 10.26 -3.46
N ALA A 210 -7.20 11.27 -3.74
CA ALA A 210 -7.16 11.94 -5.04
C ALA A 210 -6.66 11.02 -6.17
N GLY A 211 -5.66 10.16 -5.89
CA GLY A 211 -5.17 9.11 -6.79
C GLY A 211 -6.21 8.05 -7.11
N GLY A 212 -7.13 7.82 -6.18
CA GLY A 212 -8.33 7.02 -6.39
C GLY A 212 -9.25 7.59 -7.46
N GLN A 213 -9.29 8.91 -7.61
CA GLN A 213 -10.07 9.59 -8.66
C GLN A 213 -9.27 9.67 -9.98
N ARG A 214 -7.98 10.00 -9.90
CA ARG A 214 -7.07 10.15 -11.07
C ARG A 214 -5.69 9.55 -10.79
N THR A 215 -5.38 8.47 -11.48
CA THR A 215 -4.21 7.59 -11.27
C THR A 215 -2.89 8.35 -11.35
N PHE A 216 -2.75 9.24 -12.34
CA PHE A 216 -1.48 9.91 -12.62
C PHE A 216 -1.40 11.35 -12.08
N THR A 217 -2.51 11.89 -11.57
CA THR A 217 -2.56 13.28 -11.09
C THR A 217 -1.72 13.50 -9.81
N PRO A 218 -1.81 12.67 -8.76
CA PRO A 218 -0.93 12.80 -7.58
C PRO A 218 0.55 12.57 -7.86
N PRO A 219 0.96 11.55 -8.64
CA PRO A 219 2.35 11.41 -9.02
C PRO A 219 2.88 12.64 -9.79
N ALA A 220 2.10 13.20 -10.72
CA ALA A 220 2.49 14.39 -11.46
C ALA A 220 2.69 15.61 -10.56
N ALA A 221 1.72 15.91 -9.69
CA ALA A 221 1.78 17.05 -8.79
C ALA A 221 2.94 16.96 -7.79
N ILE A 222 3.19 15.79 -7.22
CA ILE A 222 4.32 15.57 -6.30
C ILE A 222 5.66 15.68 -7.01
N THR A 223 5.77 15.21 -8.26
CA THR A 223 6.98 15.33 -9.07
C THR A 223 7.25 16.80 -9.43
N ILE A 224 6.22 17.58 -9.74
CA ILE A 224 6.32 19.03 -9.97
C ILE A 224 6.73 19.76 -8.68
N ALA A 225 6.13 19.40 -7.53
CA ALA A 225 6.49 19.98 -6.23
C ALA A 225 7.94 19.63 -5.83
N ALA A 226 8.37 18.38 -6.06
CA ALA A 226 9.75 17.95 -5.86
C ALA A 226 10.72 18.77 -6.72
N ALA A 227 10.48 18.83 -8.05
CA ALA A 227 11.38 19.48 -9.00
C ALA A 227 11.44 21.02 -8.86
N SER A 228 10.35 21.66 -8.43
CA SER A 228 10.27 23.13 -8.31
C SER A 228 10.70 23.66 -6.95
N SER A 229 10.50 22.88 -5.90
CA SER A 229 10.54 23.38 -4.52
C SER A 229 11.37 22.52 -3.56
N GLY A 230 11.79 21.32 -4.00
CA GLY A 230 12.52 20.37 -3.17
C GLY A 230 11.60 19.65 -2.19
N LEU A 231 11.51 18.31 -2.29
CA LEU A 231 10.86 17.44 -1.31
C LEU A 231 11.87 16.62 -0.48
N GLY A 232 13.15 17.02 -0.48
CA GLY A 232 14.19 16.29 0.26
C GLY A 232 14.38 14.84 -0.24
N LEU A 233 14.08 14.57 -1.52
CA LEU A 233 14.18 13.23 -2.12
C LEU A 233 15.60 12.85 -2.52
N GLU A 234 16.55 13.78 -2.40
CA GLU A 234 17.96 13.57 -2.71
C GLU A 234 18.56 12.48 -1.81
N GLY A 235 19.31 11.55 -2.41
CA GLY A 235 19.83 10.37 -1.70
C GLY A 235 18.83 9.25 -1.44
N THR A 236 17.56 9.38 -1.88
CA THR A 236 16.54 8.33 -1.77
C THR A 236 16.28 7.63 -3.12
N PRO A 237 15.69 6.41 -3.15
CA PRO A 237 15.29 5.76 -4.40
C PRO A 237 14.26 6.55 -5.23
N LEU A 238 13.59 7.52 -4.63
CA LEU A 238 12.59 8.38 -5.25
C LEU A 238 13.20 9.65 -5.87
N ALA A 239 14.53 9.80 -5.85
CA ALA A 239 15.23 10.93 -6.47
C ALA A 239 14.89 11.13 -7.96
N LEU A 240 14.43 10.07 -8.65
CA LEU A 240 13.94 10.17 -10.03
C LEU A 240 12.74 11.13 -10.17
N LEU A 241 11.94 11.31 -9.11
CA LEU A 241 10.83 12.25 -9.08
C LEU A 241 11.29 13.72 -8.96
N ASN A 242 12.58 13.98 -8.72
CA ASN A 242 13.14 15.34 -8.78
C ASN A 242 13.41 15.78 -10.24
N SER A 243 13.33 14.86 -11.20
CA SER A 243 13.62 15.15 -12.60
C SER A 243 12.45 15.85 -13.29
N ARG A 244 12.73 16.98 -13.95
CA ARG A 244 11.79 17.68 -14.84
C ARG A 244 11.18 16.77 -15.91
N TRP A 245 11.93 15.76 -16.37
CA TRP A 245 11.47 14.81 -17.39
C TRP A 245 10.48 13.80 -16.83
N THR A 246 10.70 13.33 -15.60
CA THR A 246 9.72 12.48 -14.90
C THR A 246 8.44 13.26 -14.62
N GLY A 247 8.56 14.56 -14.31
CA GLY A 247 7.42 15.46 -14.14
C GLY A 247 6.64 15.66 -15.44
N LEU A 248 7.34 15.86 -16.55
CA LEU A 248 6.75 15.96 -17.88
C LEU A 248 6.03 14.66 -18.28
N LEU A 249 6.63 13.50 -17.99
CA LEU A 249 6.05 12.18 -18.29
C LEU A 249 4.76 11.94 -17.50
N PHE A 250 4.77 12.14 -16.18
CA PHE A 250 3.56 12.00 -15.36
C PHE A 250 2.52 13.06 -15.70
N GLY A 251 2.92 14.29 -16.02
CA GLY A 251 2.03 15.34 -16.49
C GLY A 251 1.35 14.97 -17.81
N ALA A 252 2.09 14.42 -18.76
CA ALA A 252 1.54 13.91 -20.02
C ALA A 252 0.61 12.71 -19.80
N ALA A 253 0.97 11.78 -18.92
CA ALA A 253 0.12 10.65 -18.54
C ALA A 253 -1.18 11.11 -17.86
N ALA A 254 -1.12 12.12 -16.98
CA ALA A 254 -2.29 12.72 -16.35
C ALA A 254 -3.19 13.41 -17.39
N ALA A 255 -2.62 14.23 -18.28
CA ALA A 255 -3.36 14.85 -19.38
C ALA A 255 -4.04 13.79 -20.28
N GLY A 256 -3.30 12.72 -20.60
CA GLY A 256 -3.82 11.56 -21.32
C GLY A 256 -4.98 10.88 -20.59
N GLU A 257 -4.90 10.72 -19.26
CA GLU A 257 -5.99 10.17 -18.44
C GLU A 257 -7.26 11.02 -18.52
N TYR A 258 -7.17 12.36 -18.51
CA TYR A 258 -8.34 13.25 -18.65
C TYR A 258 -8.96 13.27 -20.05
N VAL A 259 -8.16 13.03 -21.10
CA VAL A 259 -8.63 12.95 -22.49
C VAL A 259 -9.25 11.58 -22.75
N MET A 260 -8.60 10.50 -22.31
CA MET A 260 -9.04 9.13 -22.54
C MET A 260 -10.29 8.80 -21.74
N ASP A 261 -10.46 9.29 -20.51
CA ASP A 261 -11.65 9.04 -19.67
C ASP A 261 -12.97 9.56 -20.28
N LYS A 262 -12.92 10.32 -21.38
CA LYS A 262 -14.10 10.80 -22.14
C LYS A 262 -14.40 9.98 -23.39
N GLN A 263 -13.58 8.98 -23.72
CA GLN A 263 -13.75 8.11 -24.88
C GLN A 263 -14.66 6.91 -24.53
N PRO A 264 -15.54 6.48 -25.45
CA PRO A 264 -16.33 5.28 -25.26
C PRO A 264 -15.43 4.02 -25.24
N GLY A 265 -15.67 3.10 -24.30
CA GLY A 265 -14.96 1.82 -24.22
C GLY A 265 -13.79 1.75 -23.21
N ILE A 266 -13.54 2.81 -22.45
CA ILE A 266 -12.55 2.77 -21.35
C ILE A 266 -13.08 1.89 -20.20
N PRO A 267 -12.29 0.92 -19.70
CA PRO A 267 -12.67 0.09 -18.56
C PRO A 267 -13.01 0.93 -17.32
N ALA A 268 -13.95 0.45 -16.50
CA ALA A 268 -14.35 1.14 -15.28
C ALA A 268 -13.14 1.43 -14.37
N ARG A 269 -13.18 2.55 -13.64
CA ARG A 269 -12.08 3.00 -12.74
C ARG A 269 -11.75 2.00 -11.62
N ILE A 270 -12.68 1.10 -11.32
CA ILE A 270 -12.58 0.00 -10.35
C ILE A 270 -12.10 -1.33 -10.99
N ALA A 271 -11.85 -1.36 -12.30
CA ALA A 271 -11.31 -2.52 -12.96
C ALA A 271 -9.92 -2.86 -12.38
N PRO A 272 -9.52 -4.15 -12.31
CA PRO A 272 -8.32 -4.58 -11.59
C PRO A 272 -7.04 -3.86 -12.00
N ALA A 273 -6.84 -3.64 -13.31
CA ALA A 273 -5.68 -2.91 -13.83
C ALA A 273 -5.70 -1.43 -13.44
N GLY A 274 -6.88 -0.79 -13.49
CA GLY A 274 -7.06 0.60 -13.07
C GLY A 274 -6.82 0.78 -11.57
N LEU A 275 -7.38 -0.10 -10.74
CA LEU A 275 -7.21 -0.06 -9.29
C LEU A 275 -5.75 -0.31 -8.87
N ALA A 276 -5.06 -1.24 -9.54
CA ALA A 276 -3.63 -1.49 -9.32
C ALA A 276 -2.78 -0.26 -9.67
N GLY A 277 -3.05 0.36 -10.82
CA GLY A 277 -2.39 1.62 -11.21
C GLY A 277 -2.58 2.71 -10.16
N ARG A 278 -3.79 2.85 -9.62
CA ARG A 278 -4.14 3.84 -8.58
C ARG A 278 -3.45 3.55 -7.26
N ALA A 279 -3.41 2.30 -6.83
CA ALA A 279 -2.70 1.90 -5.62
C ALA A 279 -1.20 2.22 -5.73
N VAL A 280 -0.59 1.96 -6.89
CA VAL A 280 0.82 2.29 -7.16
C VAL A 280 1.02 3.81 -7.21
N GLY A 281 0.15 4.56 -7.89
CA GLY A 281 0.22 6.01 -7.95
C GLY A 281 0.07 6.67 -6.56
N GLY A 282 -0.88 6.18 -5.76
CA GLY A 282 -1.08 6.60 -4.37
C GLY A 282 0.13 6.26 -3.49
N ALA A 283 0.70 5.06 -3.65
CA ALA A 283 1.90 4.66 -2.92
C ALA A 283 3.11 5.55 -3.24
N LEU A 284 3.36 5.80 -4.52
CA LEU A 284 4.47 6.65 -4.97
C LEU A 284 4.32 8.08 -4.45
N SER A 285 3.12 8.64 -4.55
CA SER A 285 2.84 10.01 -4.12
C SER A 285 2.92 10.17 -2.61
N GLY A 286 2.36 9.21 -1.87
CA GLY A 286 2.45 9.18 -0.41
C GLY A 286 3.89 9.04 0.07
N ALA A 287 4.67 8.12 -0.52
CA ALA A 287 6.07 7.91 -0.17
C ALA A 287 6.94 9.14 -0.42
N ALA A 288 6.70 9.84 -1.51
CA ALA A 288 7.46 11.03 -1.89
C ALA A 288 7.08 12.29 -1.07
N ALA A 289 5.88 12.32 -0.49
CA ALA A 289 5.46 13.39 0.43
C ALA A 289 5.84 13.13 1.90
N ALA A 290 6.47 11.99 2.19
CA ALA A 290 6.70 11.53 3.55
C ALA A 290 7.86 12.25 4.25
N ARG A 291 7.83 12.23 5.59
CA ARG A 291 9.00 12.60 6.39
C ARG A 291 10.16 11.63 6.17
N PRO A 292 11.42 12.07 6.38
CA PRO A 292 12.57 11.18 6.43
C PRO A 292 12.29 9.98 7.34
N GLY A 293 12.44 8.78 6.79
CA GLY A 293 12.21 7.53 7.53
C GLY A 293 10.76 7.04 7.62
N LYS A 294 9.77 7.71 7.01
CA LYS A 294 8.34 7.32 7.02
C LYS A 294 7.74 7.01 5.64
N ALA A 295 8.59 6.92 4.62
CA ALA A 295 8.19 6.80 3.21
C ALA A 295 7.33 5.57 2.94
N TRP A 296 7.55 4.47 3.64
CA TRP A 296 6.83 3.22 3.40
C TRP A 296 5.48 3.18 4.14
N LEU A 297 5.40 3.74 5.35
CA LEU A 297 4.10 3.99 6.01
C LEU A 297 3.24 4.88 5.11
N ALA A 298 3.81 5.98 4.63
CA ALA A 298 3.13 6.91 3.74
C ALA A 298 2.76 6.26 2.39
N ALA A 299 3.58 5.34 1.87
CA ALA A 299 3.24 4.54 0.69
C ALA A 299 2.02 3.65 0.94
N GLY A 300 1.99 2.94 2.07
CA GLY A 300 0.86 2.09 2.44
C GLY A 300 -0.43 2.87 2.65
N VAL A 301 -0.34 4.00 3.37
CA VAL A 301 -1.48 4.91 3.58
C VAL A 301 -1.96 5.52 2.27
N GLY A 302 -1.03 5.90 1.37
CA GLY A 302 -1.36 6.40 0.04
C GLY A 302 -2.02 5.36 -0.86
N ALA A 303 -1.54 4.10 -0.84
CA ALA A 303 -2.16 3.01 -1.58
C ALA A 303 -3.58 2.71 -1.06
N ALA A 304 -3.74 2.62 0.26
CA ALA A 304 -5.03 2.40 0.89
C ALA A 304 -6.01 3.56 0.60
N GLY A 305 -5.52 4.80 0.68
CA GLY A 305 -6.25 5.99 0.29
C GLY A 305 -6.69 5.96 -1.17
N ALA A 306 -5.85 5.50 -2.09
CA ALA A 306 -6.20 5.41 -3.51
C ALA A 306 -7.25 4.36 -3.81
N ILE A 307 -7.19 3.21 -3.14
CA ILE A 307 -8.24 2.20 -3.24
C ILE A 307 -9.55 2.78 -2.68
N ALA A 308 -9.53 3.34 -1.47
CA ALA A 308 -10.71 3.93 -0.85
C ALA A 308 -11.31 5.06 -1.71
N GLY A 309 -10.48 5.95 -2.23
CA GLY A 309 -10.89 7.07 -3.08
C GLY A 309 -11.51 6.62 -4.39
N ALA A 310 -11.00 5.55 -5.01
CA ALA A 310 -11.54 4.99 -6.24
C ALA A 310 -12.97 4.46 -6.04
N TYR A 311 -13.20 3.77 -4.91
CA TYR A 311 -14.54 3.29 -4.57
C TYR A 311 -15.47 4.45 -4.17
N VAL A 312 -15.03 5.35 -3.30
CA VAL A 312 -15.87 6.47 -2.85
C VAL A 312 -16.28 7.36 -4.02
N SER A 313 -15.33 7.72 -4.91
CA SER A 313 -15.63 8.64 -5.99
C SER A 313 -16.52 8.04 -7.07
N TYR A 314 -16.27 6.78 -7.45
CA TYR A 314 -17.13 6.05 -8.38
C TYR A 314 -18.58 6.05 -7.90
N ARG A 315 -18.77 5.88 -6.60
CA ARG A 315 -20.09 5.78 -5.97
C ARG A 315 -20.77 7.14 -5.82
N VAL A 316 -20.04 8.18 -5.43
CA VAL A 316 -20.53 9.56 -5.38
C VAL A 316 -20.96 10.03 -6.77
N ARG A 317 -20.11 9.82 -7.79
CA ARG A 317 -20.40 10.17 -9.18
C ARG A 317 -21.65 9.46 -9.70
N MET A 318 -21.75 8.15 -9.48
CA MET A 318 -22.91 7.36 -9.90
C MET A 318 -24.22 7.81 -9.25
N THR A 319 -24.19 8.24 -7.99
CA THR A 319 -25.38 8.75 -7.28
C THR A 319 -25.76 10.14 -7.79
N LEU A 320 -24.79 11.05 -7.91
CA LEU A 320 -25.02 12.41 -8.39
C LEU A 320 -25.46 12.44 -9.86
N ALA A 321 -24.83 11.65 -10.73
CA ALA A 321 -25.20 11.55 -12.14
C ALA A 321 -26.64 11.04 -12.32
N ARG A 322 -27.09 10.12 -11.46
CA ARG A 322 -28.48 9.63 -11.45
C ARG A 322 -29.47 10.66 -10.90
N ALA A 323 -29.10 11.39 -9.85
CA ALA A 323 -29.95 12.42 -9.27
C ALA A 323 -30.12 13.65 -10.20
N LEU A 324 -29.07 14.01 -10.94
CA LEU A 324 -29.03 15.19 -11.80
C LEU A 324 -29.40 14.90 -13.26
N GLY A 325 -29.53 13.63 -13.64
CA GLY A 325 -29.81 13.18 -15.02
C GLY A 325 -28.71 13.54 -16.04
N ARG A 326 -27.56 14.04 -15.58
CA ARG A 326 -26.44 14.54 -16.41
C ARG A 326 -25.10 14.17 -15.76
N ASP A 327 -24.33 13.28 -16.40
CA ASP A 327 -23.02 12.81 -15.90
C ASP A 327 -21.88 13.82 -16.13
N ARG A 328 -21.90 14.56 -17.26
CA ARG A 328 -20.79 15.44 -17.66
C ARG A 328 -20.45 16.53 -16.63
N PRO A 329 -21.41 17.31 -16.07
CA PRO A 329 -21.07 18.36 -15.10
C PRO A 329 -20.47 17.82 -13.80
N VAL A 330 -20.97 16.66 -13.34
CA VAL A 330 -20.46 15.97 -12.14
C VAL A 330 -19.03 15.49 -12.37
N ALA A 331 -18.76 14.93 -13.56
CA ALA A 331 -17.43 14.49 -13.96
C ALA A 331 -16.39 15.63 -13.95
N PHE A 332 -16.74 16.78 -14.52
CA PHE A 332 -15.85 17.95 -14.56
C PHE A 332 -15.61 18.55 -13.17
N ALA A 333 -16.63 18.56 -12.31
CA ALA A 333 -16.49 19.03 -10.93
C ALA A 333 -15.58 18.10 -10.10
N GLU A 334 -15.72 16.78 -10.26
CA GLU A 334 -14.83 15.79 -9.63
C GLU A 334 -13.39 15.96 -10.11
N ASP A 335 -13.18 16.18 -11.41
CA ASP A 335 -11.85 16.39 -12.00
C ASP A 335 -11.18 17.66 -11.51
N ALA A 336 -11.94 18.76 -11.42
CA ALA A 336 -11.45 20.01 -10.86
C ALA A 336 -11.06 19.85 -9.38
N LEU A 337 -11.89 19.14 -8.59
CA LEU A 337 -11.62 18.89 -7.17
C LEU A 337 -10.37 18.00 -6.99
N ALA A 338 -10.24 16.93 -7.77
CA ALA A 338 -9.08 16.05 -7.74
C ALA A 338 -7.80 16.82 -8.08
N MET A 339 -7.82 17.64 -9.14
CA MET A 339 -6.66 18.38 -9.60
C MET A 339 -6.24 19.48 -8.63
N VAL A 340 -7.20 20.32 -8.18
CA VAL A 340 -6.93 21.40 -7.22
C VAL A 340 -6.53 20.83 -5.86
N GLY A 341 -7.26 19.84 -5.35
CA GLY A 341 -6.96 19.20 -4.06
C GLY A 341 -5.58 18.57 -4.05
N THR A 342 -5.20 17.87 -5.12
CA THR A 342 -3.85 17.29 -5.25
C THR A 342 -2.78 18.38 -5.26
N ALA A 343 -2.95 19.44 -6.05
CA ALA A 343 -1.99 20.53 -6.13
C ALA A 343 -1.77 21.20 -4.77
N LEU A 344 -2.86 21.50 -4.05
CA LEU A 344 -2.81 22.09 -2.71
C LEU A 344 -2.06 21.19 -1.71
N VAL A 345 -2.35 19.89 -1.69
CA VAL A 345 -1.68 18.95 -0.77
C VAL A 345 -0.20 18.78 -1.12
N ALA A 346 0.15 18.74 -2.41
CA ALA A 346 1.54 18.67 -2.86
C ALA A 346 2.33 19.94 -2.52
N THR A 347 1.73 21.13 -2.71
CA THR A 347 2.34 22.41 -2.33
C THR A 347 2.48 22.50 -0.80
N TYR A 348 1.48 22.07 -0.04
CA TYR A 348 1.56 22.00 1.42
C TYR A 348 2.71 21.10 1.89
N ALA A 349 2.84 19.90 1.31
CA ALA A 349 3.93 18.97 1.62
C ALA A 349 5.31 19.61 1.38
N SER A 350 5.47 20.34 0.28
CA SER A 350 6.71 21.04 -0.02
C SER A 350 6.98 22.24 0.91
N ALA A 351 5.98 23.06 1.20
CA ALA A 351 6.12 24.18 2.14
C ALA A 351 6.56 23.70 3.52
N ARG A 352 5.99 22.59 3.99
CA ARG A 352 6.34 21.97 5.27
C ARG A 352 7.76 21.40 5.27
N GLN A 353 8.21 20.85 4.15
CA GLN A 353 9.59 20.38 4.02
C GLN A 353 10.59 21.54 4.10
N LYS A 354 10.32 22.66 3.41
CA LYS A 354 11.15 23.89 3.51
C LYS A 354 11.22 24.44 4.94
N GLN A 355 10.10 24.46 5.66
CA GLN A 355 10.08 24.90 7.06
C GLN A 355 10.99 24.05 7.95
N ARG A 356 11.09 22.73 7.69
CA ARG A 356 11.99 21.84 8.43
C ARG A 356 13.45 22.10 8.11
N GLU A 357 13.78 22.28 6.84
CA GLU A 357 15.13 22.61 6.40
C GLU A 357 15.60 23.96 6.99
N GLN A 358 14.70 24.93 7.08
CA GLN A 358 14.93 26.21 7.76
C GLN A 358 15.12 26.04 9.27
N ALA A 359 14.31 25.21 9.93
CA ALA A 359 14.49 24.92 11.35
C ALA A 359 15.83 24.22 11.62
N ASP A 360 16.21 23.24 10.81
CA ASP A 360 17.48 22.51 10.93
C ASP A 360 18.70 23.42 10.72
N THR A 361 18.64 24.33 9.74
CA THR A 361 19.71 25.30 9.49
C THR A 361 19.84 26.32 10.63
N LEU A 362 18.73 26.83 11.17
CA LEU A 362 18.72 27.72 12.33
C LEU A 362 19.32 27.04 13.58
N VAL A 363 19.02 25.77 13.82
CA VAL A 363 19.60 25.00 14.93
C VAL A 363 21.08 24.69 14.69
N ARG A 364 21.52 24.50 13.44
CA ARG A 364 22.95 24.30 13.11
C ARG A 364 23.77 25.58 13.28
N HIS A 365 23.25 26.75 12.91
CA HIS A 365 23.97 28.02 12.99
C HIS A 365 23.81 28.75 14.34
N GLY A 366 22.71 28.54 15.06
CA GLY A 366 22.53 29.06 16.43
C GLY A 366 23.41 28.37 17.47
N GLY A 367 23.78 27.10 17.24
CA GLY A 367 24.70 26.36 18.12
C GLY A 367 26.18 26.74 17.97
N THR A 368 26.56 27.42 16.88
CA THR A 368 27.93 27.90 16.64
C THR A 368 28.19 29.30 17.17
N ALA A 369 27.17 30.02 17.63
CA ALA A 369 27.32 31.37 18.21
C ALA A 369 27.41 31.36 19.75
N ALA A 370 27.29 30.18 20.39
CA ALA A 370 27.31 29.99 21.84
C ALA A 370 28.50 29.15 22.34
N ALA A 371 29.49 28.91 21.47
CA ALA A 371 30.79 28.32 21.80
C ALA A 371 31.87 29.30 21.39
#